data_AF-A0A933HKK3-F1
#
_entry.id   AF-A0A933HKK3-F1
#
_cell.length_a   1.000
_cell.length_b   1.000
_cell.length_c   1.000
_cell.angle_alpha   90.00
_cell.angle_beta   90.00
_cell.angle_gamma   90.00
#
_symmetry.space_group_name_H-M   'P 1'
#
loop_
_entity.id
_entity.type
_entity.pdbx_description
1 polymer ?
#
loop_
_entity_poly.entity_id
_entity_poly.type
_entity_poly.pdbx_seq_one_letter_code
_entity_poly.pdbx_strand_id
1 'polypeptide(L)'
;MRRLPFAFFLTVAFAVPLWAAAENEGYIAGERLFNSRCGLCHQLPDPKSLSRAQWQVALKTMNKRLERNGMEPLTDVENQALRAYFEAVGAGN
;
A
#
# COMPACT_ATOMS: atom_id res chain seq x y z
N MET A 1 -56.55 26.06 0.31
CA MET A 1 -55.26 26.22 -0.39
C MET A 1 -54.15 26.42 0.64
N ARG A 2 -53.35 25.39 0.94
CA ARG A 2 -51.98 25.57 1.46
C ARG A 2 -51.19 24.29 1.16
N ARG A 3 -50.29 24.38 0.19
CA ARG A 3 -49.47 23.27 -0.30
C ARG A 3 -48.38 22.98 0.73
N LEU A 4 -48.27 21.71 1.15
CA LEU A 4 -47.13 21.23 1.94
C LEU A 4 -45.88 21.28 1.05
N PRO A 5 -44.79 21.97 1.42
CA PRO A 5 -43.55 21.86 0.69
C PRO A 5 -42.95 20.48 0.97
N PHE A 6 -42.90 19.68 -0.09
CA PHE A 6 -42.16 18.43 -0.17
C PHE A 6 -40.70 18.73 0.20
N ALA A 7 -40.32 18.44 1.45
CA ALA A 7 -38.93 18.52 1.89
C ALA A 7 -38.19 17.36 1.20
N PHE A 8 -37.60 17.67 0.05
CA PHE A 8 -36.76 16.78 -0.73
C PHE A 8 -35.44 16.58 0.03
N PHE A 9 -35.41 15.64 0.97
CA PHE A 9 -34.17 15.14 1.55
C PHE A 9 -33.42 14.35 0.47
N LEU A 10 -32.61 15.06 -0.33
CA LEU A 10 -31.57 14.46 -1.17
C LEU A 10 -30.50 13.87 -0.26
N THR A 11 -30.59 12.57 0.03
CA THR A 11 -29.46 11.83 0.57
C THR A 11 -28.44 11.65 -0.56
N VAL A 12 -27.42 12.49 -0.58
CA VAL A 12 -26.22 12.23 -1.38
C VAL A 12 -25.54 11.02 -0.74
N ALA A 13 -25.77 9.84 -1.28
CA ALA A 13 -25.02 8.64 -0.92
C ALA A 13 -23.58 8.86 -1.41
N PHE A 14 -22.66 9.13 -0.50
CA PHE A 14 -21.22 9.06 -0.79
C PHE A 14 -20.87 7.60 -1.06
N ALA A 15 -21.05 7.16 -2.31
CA ALA A 15 -20.52 5.88 -2.76
C ALA A 15 -19.00 6.02 -2.71
N VAL A 16 -18.37 5.46 -1.67
CA VAL A 16 -16.91 5.32 -1.64
C VAL A 16 -16.57 4.52 -2.88
N PRO A 17 -15.77 5.08 -3.77
CA PRO A 17 -15.53 4.42 -5.03
C PRO A 17 -14.70 3.15 -4.79
N LEU A 18 -15.03 2.10 -5.55
CA LEU A 18 -14.36 0.79 -5.41
C LEU A 18 -12.83 0.87 -5.59
N TRP A 19 -12.32 1.89 -6.30
CA TRP A 19 -10.87 2.09 -6.45
C TRP A 19 -10.19 2.53 -5.15
N ALA A 20 -10.85 3.34 -4.31
CA ALA A 20 -10.29 3.79 -3.04
C ALA A 20 -10.13 2.63 -2.04
N ALA A 21 -11.08 1.67 -2.08
CA ALA A 21 -10.97 0.44 -1.30
C ALA A 21 -9.79 -0.43 -1.77
N ALA A 22 -9.61 -0.61 -3.08
CA ALA A 22 -8.51 -1.39 -3.64
C ALA A 22 -7.13 -0.75 -3.36
N GLU A 23 -7.03 0.59 -3.42
CA GLU A 23 -5.82 1.33 -3.03
C GLU A 23 -5.46 1.09 -1.55
N ASN A 24 -6.47 1.16 -0.67
CA ASN A 24 -6.29 0.91 0.75
C ASN A 24 -5.90 -0.55 1.05
N GLU A 25 -6.50 -1.52 0.36
CA GLU A 25 -6.13 -2.94 0.50
C GLU A 25 -4.67 -3.19 0.10
N GLY A 26 -4.21 -2.60 -1.00
CA GLY A 26 -2.81 -2.68 -1.43
C GLY A 26 -1.84 -2.09 -0.41
N TYR A 27 -2.19 -0.93 0.17
CA TYR A 27 -1.42 -0.30 1.25
C TYR A 27 -1.31 -1.21 2.48
N ILE A 28 -2.43 -1.72 3.00
CA ILE A 28 -2.48 -2.56 4.21
C ILE A 28 -1.70 -3.88 3.98
N ALA A 29 -1.89 -4.49 2.81
CA ALA A 29 -1.16 -5.71 2.45
C ALA A 29 0.36 -5.46 2.39
N GLY A 30 0.78 -4.33 1.81
CA GLY A 30 2.18 -3.94 1.73
C GLY A 30 2.81 -3.66 3.10
N GLU A 31 2.11 -2.91 3.96
CA GLU A 31 2.56 -2.63 5.33
C GLU A 31 2.74 -3.92 6.13
N ARG A 32 1.75 -4.83 6.06
CA ARG A 32 1.83 -6.13 6.76
C ARG A 32 3.02 -6.95 6.25
N LEU A 33 3.19 -7.04 4.93
CA LEU A 33 4.27 -7.78 4.31
C LEU A 33 5.64 -7.21 4.66
N PHE A 34 5.78 -5.88 4.68
CA PHE A 34 7.01 -5.20 5.08
C PHE A 34 7.40 -5.57 6.51
N ASN A 35 6.45 -5.46 7.45
CA ASN A 35 6.71 -5.78 8.86
C ASN A 35 6.96 -7.27 9.12
N SER A 36 6.25 -8.17 8.44
CA SER A 36 6.34 -9.61 8.72
C SER A 36 7.49 -10.31 8.00
N ARG A 37 7.86 -9.88 6.80
CA ARG A 37 8.82 -10.59 5.95
C ARG A 37 10.17 -9.88 5.86
N CYS A 38 10.20 -8.55 5.78
CA CYS A 38 11.46 -7.81 5.60
C CYS A 38 12.29 -7.72 6.89
N GLY A 39 11.68 -7.91 8.07
CA GLY A 39 12.38 -7.96 9.36
C GLY A 39 12.95 -9.32 9.75
N LEU A 40 12.78 -10.36 8.92
CA LEU A 40 13.18 -11.73 9.28
C LEU A 40 14.70 -11.95 9.32
N CYS A 41 15.46 -11.20 8.52
CA CYS A 41 16.90 -11.44 8.36
C CYS A 41 17.78 -10.39 9.04
N HIS A 42 17.27 -9.17 9.20
CA HIS A 42 17.99 -8.06 9.83
C HIS A 42 16.98 -7.00 10.29
N GLN A 43 17.48 -5.99 11.00
CA GLN A 43 16.67 -4.85 11.43
C GLN A 43 15.94 -4.22 10.24
N LEU A 44 14.64 -3.99 10.42
CA LEU A 44 13.80 -3.36 9.42
C LEU A 44 14.17 -1.87 9.33
N PRO A 45 14.50 -1.35 8.13
CA PRO A 45 14.75 0.07 7.94
C PRO A 45 13.47 0.90 8.13
N ASP A 46 13.62 2.18 8.49
CA ASP A 46 12.51 3.12 8.49
C ASP A 46 11.93 3.23 7.06
N PRO A 47 10.63 2.96 6.84
CA PRO A 47 10.00 3.07 5.52
C PRO A 47 10.09 4.47 4.90
N LYS A 48 10.31 5.52 5.71
CA LYS A 48 10.52 6.90 5.28
C LYS A 48 11.98 7.26 5.04
N SER A 49 12.92 6.31 5.11
CA SER A 49 14.34 6.60 4.90
C SER A 49 14.75 6.71 3.41
N LEU A 50 13.91 6.23 2.49
CA LEU A 50 14.18 6.22 1.05
C LEU A 50 13.01 6.83 0.27
N SER A 51 13.31 7.45 -0.86
CA SER A 51 12.31 7.86 -1.85
C SER A 51 11.66 6.64 -2.53
N ARG A 52 10.52 6.86 -3.20
CA ARG A 52 9.83 5.84 -4.00
C ARG A 52 10.76 5.13 -5.00
N ALA A 53 11.58 5.89 -5.73
CA ALA A 53 12.49 5.33 -6.73
C ALA A 53 13.59 4.47 -6.07
N GLN A 54 14.12 4.91 -4.93
CA GLN A 54 15.10 4.15 -4.17
C GLN A 54 14.50 2.85 -3.61
N TRP A 55 13.27 2.87 -3.13
CA TRP A 55 12.56 1.65 -2.70
C TRP A 55 12.37 0.63 -3.82
N GLN A 56 12.07 1.07 -5.05
CA GLN A 56 11.99 0.15 -6.19
C GLN A 56 13.33 -0.54 -6.47
N VAL A 57 14.45 0.17 -6.35
CA VAL A 57 15.79 -0.41 -6.50
C VAL A 57 16.11 -1.34 -5.33
N ALA A 58 15.73 -0.97 -4.10
CA ALA A 58 15.90 -1.79 -2.91
C ALA A 58 15.15 -3.12 -3.02
N LEU A 59 13.88 -3.11 -3.47
CA LEU A 59 13.09 -4.32 -3.69
C LEU A 59 13.74 -5.28 -4.70
N LYS A 60 14.23 -4.76 -5.84
CA LYS A 60 14.98 -5.56 -6.82
C LYS A 60 16.24 -6.19 -6.21
N THR A 61 16.93 -5.43 -5.38
CA THR A 61 18.12 -5.91 -4.67
C THR A 61 17.74 -6.97 -3.64
N MET A 62 16.64 -6.79 -2.92
CA MET A 62 16.15 -7.75 -1.92
C MET A 62 15.74 -9.07 -2.53
N ASN A 63 14.98 -9.10 -3.62
CA ASN A 63 14.64 -10.35 -4.31
C ASN A 63 15.87 -11.18 -4.66
N LYS A 64 16.92 -10.53 -5.21
CA LYS A 64 18.20 -11.21 -5.47
C LYS A 64 18.89 -11.72 -4.20
N ARG A 65 18.75 -11.04 -3.07
CA ARG A 65 19.31 -11.51 -1.78
C ARG A 65 18.49 -12.65 -1.19
N LEU A 66 17.16 -12.63 -1.34
CA LEU A 66 16.30 -13.75 -0.94
C LEU A 66 16.74 -15.02 -1.67
N GLU A 67 16.82 -14.96 -3.00
CA GLU A 67 17.26 -16.08 -3.85
C GLU A 67 18.64 -16.61 -3.43
N ARG A 68 19.62 -15.72 -3.26
CA ARG A 68 20.99 -16.12 -2.86
C ARG A 68 21.07 -16.74 -1.48
N ASN A 69 20.11 -16.43 -0.59
CA ASN A 69 20.00 -17.02 0.73
C ASN A 69 19.09 -18.26 0.76
N GLY A 70 18.70 -18.78 -0.41
CA GLY A 70 17.84 -19.97 -0.53
C GLY A 70 16.38 -19.72 -0.14
N MET A 71 15.95 -18.46 -0.11
CA MET A 71 14.56 -18.09 0.14
C MET A 71 13.85 -17.78 -1.17
N GLU A 72 12.55 -18.06 -1.19
CA GLU A 72 11.69 -17.68 -2.30
C GLU A 72 11.68 -16.14 -2.45
N PRO A 73 11.93 -15.59 -3.64
CA PRO A 73 11.76 -14.16 -3.89
C PRO A 73 10.29 -13.72 -3.71
N LEU A 74 10.06 -12.40 -3.66
CA LEU A 74 8.71 -11.85 -3.59
C LEU A 74 7.99 -12.08 -4.93
N THR A 75 6.74 -12.50 -4.87
CA THR A 75 5.88 -12.60 -6.07
C THR A 75 5.54 -11.21 -6.63
N ASP A 76 5.00 -11.15 -7.85
CA ASP A 76 4.60 -9.87 -8.46
C ASP A 76 3.54 -9.12 -7.64
N VAL A 77 2.58 -9.87 -7.07
CA VAL A 77 1.52 -9.32 -6.20
C VAL A 77 2.12 -8.73 -4.92
N GLU A 78 3.05 -9.45 -4.29
CA GLU A 78 3.76 -8.99 -3.09
C GLU A 78 4.61 -7.75 -3.37
N ASN A 79 5.34 -7.75 -4.49
CA ASN A 79 6.10 -6.58 -4.93
C ASN A 79 5.17 -5.38 -5.21
N GLN A 80 3.97 -5.61 -5.73
CA GLN A 80 2.99 -4.54 -5.98
C GLN A 80 2.42 -3.97 -4.69
N ALA A 81 2.10 -4.81 -3.71
CA ALA A 81 1.65 -4.38 -2.39
C ALA A 81 2.72 -3.53 -1.68
N LEU A 82 3.99 -3.96 -1.69
CA LEU A 82 5.09 -3.18 -1.13
C LEU A 82 5.29 -1.85 -1.85
N ARG A 83 5.13 -1.80 -3.18
CA ARG A 83 5.18 -0.54 -3.93
C ARG A 83 4.05 0.42 -3.53
N ALA A 84 2.82 -0.08 -3.36
CA ALA A 84 1.70 0.74 -2.91
C ALA A 84 1.96 1.32 -1.50
N TYR A 85 2.49 0.49 -0.59
CA TYR A 85 2.91 0.94 0.73
C TYR A 85 3.99 2.03 0.67
N PHE A 86 5.08 1.80 -0.08
CA PHE A 86 6.18 2.77 -0.21
C PHE A 86 5.78 4.05 -0.94
N GLU A 87 4.83 4.00 -1.86
CA GLU A 87 4.27 5.19 -2.50
C GLU A 87 3.50 6.05 -1.49
N ALA A 88 2.71 5.43 -0.61
CA ALA A 88 1.95 6.15 0.41
C ALA A 88 2.85 6.75 1.51
N VAL A 89 3.85 5.99 2.00
CA VAL A 89 4.73 6.46 3.10
C VAL A 89 5.91 7.32 2.62
N GLY A 90 6.35 7.12 1.37
CA GLY A 90 7.47 7.82 0.74
C GLY A 90 7.10 9.13 0.06
N ALA A 91 5.81 9.50 0.03
CA ALA A 91 5.32 10.79 -0.48
C ALA A 91 5.78 12.02 0.33
N GLY A 92 6.55 11.81 1.41
CA GLY A 92 7.03 12.85 2.31
C GLY A 92 8.48 13.30 2.13
N ASN A 93 9.23 12.76 1.16
CA ASN A 93 10.66 13.08 0.93
C ASN A 93 10.94 13.50 -0.51
#